data_AF-A0AAD6DPU7-F1
#
_entry.id   AF-A0AAD6DPU7-F1
#
_cell.length_a   1.000
_cell.length_b   1.000
_cell.length_c   1.000
_cell.angle_alpha   90.00
_cell.angle_beta   90.00
_cell.angle_gamma   90.00
#
_symmetry.space_group_name_H-M   'P 1'
#
loop_
_entity.id
_entity.type
_entity.pdbx_description
1 polymer ?
#
loop_
_entity_poly.entity_id
_entity_poly.type
_entity_poly.pdbx_seq_one_letter_code
_entity_poly.pdbx_strand_id
1 'polypeptide(L)'
;MPERADYNGVARTDLTTQACDMCRKRKVKCLLPSPENAALSSRCQRCERLNILCTFNSPSKPRGPKRRTEANARSQEPPPDVRYRTDDLCNRGLFKILMQDYLDRLYPLVPIVHRPSFREALRKDQDCEDEGFYAVTLGIAALVVATLASNFSVYKSHAQPLQLSSRKEFVHSCYKKAVLMRSWSYFDQLNFQKFAVSYLFSAAFLQLGDQNWSRMLSVEAMQIARLLKMHLITNYEGLNCIETQLRKKGFWLVFYIYV
;
A
#
# COMPACT_ATOMS: atom_id res chain seq x y z
N MET A 1 41.16 -24.70 -38.88
CA MET A 1 40.77 -25.83 -38.02
C MET A 1 42.00 -26.27 -37.24
N PRO A 2 41.91 -26.38 -35.91
CA PRO A 2 41.29 -27.55 -35.28
C PRO A 2 40.21 -27.24 -34.22
N GLU A 3 39.35 -28.24 -34.01
CA GLU A 3 38.15 -28.26 -33.17
C GLU A 3 38.46 -28.32 -31.67
N ARG A 4 37.63 -27.63 -30.86
CA ARG A 4 37.63 -27.70 -29.39
C ARG A 4 36.60 -28.73 -28.94
N ALA A 5 37.03 -29.61 -28.04
CA ALA A 5 36.24 -30.67 -27.43
C ALA A 5 35.09 -30.12 -26.56
N ASP A 6 33.89 -30.65 -26.81
CA ASP A 6 32.68 -30.43 -26.01
C ASP A 6 32.83 -31.09 -24.63
N TYR A 7 32.67 -30.27 -23.58
CA TYR A 7 32.61 -30.73 -22.20
C TYR A 7 31.19 -31.23 -21.88
N ASN A 8 31.07 -32.54 -21.66
CA ASN A 8 29.81 -33.21 -21.32
C ASN A 8 29.16 -32.64 -20.05
N GLY A 9 27.92 -32.17 -20.21
CA GLY A 9 27.05 -31.70 -19.13
C GLY A 9 26.64 -32.83 -18.19
N VAL A 10 26.75 -32.57 -16.90
CA VAL A 10 26.29 -33.46 -15.82
C VAL A 10 24.77 -33.62 -15.93
N ALA A 11 24.32 -34.85 -16.22
CA ALA A 11 22.91 -35.22 -16.31
C ALA A 11 22.20 -34.96 -14.97
N ARG A 12 21.18 -34.08 -15.01
CA ARG A 12 20.19 -33.91 -13.94
C ARG A 12 19.37 -35.19 -13.85
N THR A 13 19.59 -35.99 -12.82
CA THR A 13 18.71 -37.10 -12.46
C THR A 13 17.43 -36.54 -11.84
N ASP A 14 16.32 -36.73 -12.55
CA ASP A 14 14.97 -36.41 -12.09
C ASP A 14 14.64 -37.22 -10.83
N LEU A 15 14.55 -36.51 -9.70
CA LEU A 15 14.23 -37.11 -8.40
C LEU A 15 12.73 -37.32 -8.27
N THR A 16 12.31 -38.45 -8.82
CA THR A 16 11.27 -39.37 -8.37
C THR A 16 10.55 -39.05 -7.08
N THR A 17 11.18 -39.14 -5.90
CA THR A 17 10.52 -39.99 -4.88
C THR A 17 10.60 -39.45 -3.46
N GLN A 18 9.49 -39.62 -2.75
CA GLN A 18 9.28 -39.32 -1.33
C GLN A 18 10.52 -39.59 -0.47
N ALA A 19 10.95 -38.60 0.32
CA ALA A 19 12.04 -38.78 1.27
C ALA A 19 11.65 -39.76 2.40
N CYS A 20 12.60 -40.59 2.86
CA CYS A 20 12.41 -41.50 3.99
C CYS A 20 12.18 -40.76 5.32
N ASP A 21 11.66 -41.48 6.32
CA ASP A 21 11.23 -40.93 7.61
C ASP A 21 12.37 -40.18 8.34
N MET A 22 13.58 -40.77 8.36
CA MET A 22 14.74 -40.17 9.04
C MET A 22 15.29 -38.94 8.32
N CYS A 23 15.34 -38.95 6.98
CA CYS A 23 15.73 -37.78 6.20
C CYS A 23 14.70 -36.65 6.32
N ARG A 24 13.40 -37.00 6.36
CA ARG A 24 12.30 -36.05 6.57
C ARG A 24 12.36 -35.43 7.98
N LYS A 25 12.53 -36.23 9.03
CA LYS A 25 12.67 -35.75 10.42
C LYS A 25 13.89 -34.84 10.60
N ARG A 26 14.99 -35.16 9.93
CA ARG A 26 16.25 -34.38 9.98
C ARG A 26 16.31 -33.22 8.99
N LYS A 27 15.29 -33.02 8.13
CA LYS A 27 15.23 -31.99 7.08
C LYS A 27 16.47 -31.97 6.17
N VAL A 28 16.96 -33.16 5.80
CA VAL A 28 18.11 -33.32 4.88
C VAL A 28 17.68 -34.02 3.59
N LYS A 29 18.41 -33.78 2.50
CA LYS A 29 18.14 -34.42 1.19
C LYS A 29 18.26 -35.95 1.31
N CYS A 30 17.22 -36.65 0.88
CA CYS A 30 17.20 -38.12 0.78
C CYS A 30 17.74 -38.52 -0.59
N LEU A 31 18.81 -39.31 -0.61
CA LEU A 31 19.45 -39.80 -1.83
C LEU A 31 19.22 -41.31 -1.90
N LEU A 32 18.22 -41.71 -2.67
CA LEU A 32 17.98 -43.13 -2.95
C LEU A 32 18.98 -43.61 -4.00
N PRO A 33 19.42 -44.88 -3.92
CA PRO A 33 20.26 -45.47 -4.95
C PRO A 33 19.52 -45.47 -6.31
N SER A 34 20.27 -45.25 -7.39
CA SER A 34 19.78 -45.35 -8.77
C SER A 34 19.11 -46.72 -8.99
N PRO A 35 18.09 -46.86 -9.86
CA PRO A 35 17.45 -48.15 -10.17
C PRO A 35 18.44 -49.28 -10.51
N GLU A 36 19.61 -48.95 -11.04
CA GLU A 36 20.71 -49.89 -11.35
C GLU A 36 21.35 -50.52 -10.10
N ASN A 37 21.32 -49.82 -8.96
CA ASN A 37 21.90 -50.23 -7.68
C ASN A 37 20.84 -50.61 -6.63
N ALA A 38 19.56 -50.62 -7.01
CA ALA A 38 18.45 -50.93 -6.11
C ALA A 38 18.45 -52.40 -5.62
N ALA A 39 19.12 -53.29 -6.34
CA ALA A 39 19.23 -54.71 -5.99
C ALA A 39 20.12 -54.98 -4.75
N LEU A 40 21.00 -54.04 -4.37
CA LEU A 40 21.96 -54.23 -3.27
C LEU A 40 21.57 -53.53 -1.96
N SER A 41 20.80 -52.44 -2.01
CA SER A 41 20.47 -51.68 -0.80
C SER A 41 19.15 -50.94 -0.97
N SER A 42 18.17 -51.28 -0.14
CA SER A 42 16.87 -50.59 -0.03
C SER A 42 16.95 -49.33 0.86
N ARG A 43 18.15 -48.95 1.31
CA ARG A 43 18.40 -47.82 2.21
C ARG A 43 18.92 -46.63 1.41
N CYS A 44 18.52 -45.42 1.80
CA CYS A 44 19.13 -44.23 1.23
C CYS A 44 20.58 -44.09 1.72
N GLN A 45 21.45 -43.51 0.89
CA GLN A 45 22.90 -43.38 1.13
C GLN A 45 23.23 -42.72 2.48
N ARG A 46 22.31 -41.91 3.01
CA ARG A 46 22.48 -41.22 4.29
C ARG A 46 22.09 -42.09 5.48
N CYS A 47 21.04 -42.90 5.37
CA CYS A 47 20.66 -43.83 6.42
C CYS A 47 21.65 -44.99 6.51
N GLU A 48 22.22 -45.40 5.39
CA GLU A 48 23.29 -46.40 5.31
C GLU A 48 24.56 -45.93 6.03
N ARG A 49 25.10 -44.75 5.67
CA ARG A 49 26.29 -44.18 6.33
C ARG A 49 26.14 -43.98 7.83
N LEU A 50 24.93 -43.64 8.28
CA LEU A 50 24.65 -43.41 9.69
C LEU A 50 24.27 -44.70 10.44
N ASN A 51 24.26 -45.84 9.74
CA ASN A 51 23.79 -47.12 10.20
C ASN A 51 22.45 -47.07 10.98
N ILE A 52 21.50 -46.28 10.48
CA ILE A 52 20.15 -46.13 11.04
C ILE A 52 19.09 -46.72 10.12
N LEU A 53 17.98 -47.21 10.70
CA LEU A 53 16.86 -47.76 9.93
C LEU A 53 16.29 -46.72 8.94
N CYS A 54 16.14 -47.14 7.68
CA CYS A 54 15.54 -46.35 6.61
C CYS A 54 14.11 -46.85 6.40
N THR A 55 13.12 -46.12 6.90
CA THR A 55 11.69 -46.49 6.79
C THR A 55 10.90 -45.43 6.01
N PHE A 56 9.75 -45.83 5.48
CA PHE A 56 8.80 -44.97 4.76
C PHE A 56 7.39 -45.07 5.36
N ASN A 57 7.30 -45.45 6.64
CA ASN A 57 6.05 -45.84 7.29
C ASN A 57 5.26 -44.62 7.78
N SER A 58 5.85 -43.41 7.73
CA SER A 58 5.16 -42.21 8.20
C SER A 58 4.09 -41.77 7.20
N PRO A 59 2.81 -41.67 7.61
CA PRO A 59 1.74 -41.21 6.74
C PRO A 59 2.01 -39.77 6.28
N SER A 60 1.98 -39.53 4.97
CA SER A 60 2.10 -38.17 4.43
C SER A 60 0.83 -37.39 4.75
N LYS A 61 0.88 -36.54 5.77
CA LYS A 61 -0.17 -35.55 6.01
C LYS A 61 -0.28 -34.63 4.78
N PRO A 62 -1.49 -34.33 4.29
CA PRO A 62 -1.66 -33.34 3.25
C PRO A 62 -1.05 -32.02 3.75
N ARG A 63 -0.27 -31.36 2.89
CA ARG A 63 0.20 -30.00 3.16
C ARG A 63 -1.04 -29.16 3.40
N GLY A 64 -1.06 -28.37 4.48
CA GLY A 64 -2.14 -27.40 4.73
C GLY A 64 -2.37 -26.52 3.49
N PRO A 65 -3.55 -25.89 3.37
CA PRO A 65 -3.94 -25.18 2.15
C PRO A 65 -2.79 -24.32 1.67
N LYS A 66 -2.28 -24.65 0.48
CA LYS A 66 -1.22 -23.86 -0.17
C LYS A 66 -1.76 -22.43 -0.21
N ARG A 67 -1.06 -21.51 0.46
CA ARG A 67 -1.26 -20.07 0.24
C ARG A 67 -1.15 -19.89 -1.27
N ARG A 68 -2.26 -19.51 -1.90
CA ARG A 68 -2.40 -19.39 -3.35
C ARG A 68 -1.53 -18.21 -3.76
N THR A 69 -0.23 -18.45 -3.96
CA THR A 69 0.60 -17.55 -4.75
C THR A 69 -0.05 -17.55 -6.12
N GLU A 70 -0.55 -16.39 -6.54
CA GLU A 70 -1.23 -16.17 -7.81
C GLU A 70 -0.24 -16.37 -8.97
N ALA A 71 0.08 -17.63 -9.26
CA ALA A 71 0.62 -18.05 -10.53
C ALA A 71 -0.56 -18.16 -11.51
N ASN A 72 -1.14 -17.00 -11.81
CA ASN A 72 -1.99 -16.83 -12.97
C ASN A 72 -1.39 -15.67 -13.76
N ALA A 73 -0.21 -15.91 -14.33
CA ALA A 73 0.20 -15.26 -15.57
C ALA A 73 -0.73 -15.77 -16.68
N ARG A 74 -2.01 -15.37 -16.60
CA ARG A 74 -2.75 -15.10 -17.81
C ARG A 74 -1.95 -14.00 -18.50
N SER A 75 -1.68 -14.19 -19.77
CA SER A 75 -1.47 -13.09 -20.70
C SER A 75 -2.70 -12.18 -20.62
N GLN A 76 -2.76 -11.37 -19.57
CA GLN A 76 -3.48 -10.12 -19.63
C GLN A 76 -2.65 -9.32 -20.60
N GLU A 77 -3.20 -9.07 -21.79
CA GLU A 77 -2.89 -7.84 -22.47
C GLU A 77 -2.84 -6.74 -21.40
N PRO A 78 -1.78 -5.91 -21.35
CA PRO A 78 -1.73 -4.84 -20.37
C PRO A 78 -3.09 -4.16 -20.43
N PRO A 79 -3.76 -3.94 -19.26
CA PRO A 79 -4.99 -3.17 -19.28
C PRO A 79 -4.71 -1.91 -20.10
N PRO A 80 -5.65 -1.47 -20.97
CA PRO A 80 -5.44 -0.27 -21.79
C PRO A 80 -4.84 0.78 -20.89
N ASP A 81 -3.75 1.46 -21.28
CA ASP A 81 -2.94 2.35 -20.43
C ASP A 81 -3.84 3.30 -19.63
N VAL A 82 -4.34 2.84 -18.48
CA VAL A 82 -5.36 3.55 -17.70
C VAL A 82 -4.53 4.52 -16.90
N ARG A 83 -4.32 5.69 -17.49
CA ARG A 83 -3.63 6.78 -16.84
C ARG A 83 -4.56 7.36 -15.78
N TYR A 84 -4.26 7.08 -14.52
CA TYR A 84 -4.93 7.69 -13.38
C TYR A 84 -4.47 9.13 -13.23
N ARG A 85 -5.36 9.99 -12.72
CA ARG A 85 -5.05 11.40 -12.45
C ARG A 85 -3.87 11.58 -11.47
N THR A 86 -3.66 10.59 -10.60
CA THR A 86 -2.55 10.51 -9.64
C THR A 86 -1.22 10.08 -10.26
N ASP A 87 -1.18 9.52 -11.47
CA ASP A 87 0.02 8.86 -12.01
C ASP A 87 1.18 9.80 -12.24
N ASP A 88 0.94 11.11 -12.39
CA ASP A 88 2.02 12.11 -12.45
C ASP A 88 2.70 12.37 -11.08
N LEU A 89 2.12 11.89 -9.97
CA LEU A 89 2.68 12.02 -8.62
C LEU A 89 3.19 10.69 -8.08
N CYS A 90 2.38 9.65 -8.24
CA CYS A 90 2.63 8.32 -7.74
C CYS A 90 1.83 7.31 -8.55
N ASN A 91 2.44 6.18 -8.89
CA ASN A 91 1.71 5.09 -9.50
C ASN A 91 0.61 4.55 -8.57
N ARG A 92 -0.37 3.83 -9.15
CA ARG A 92 -1.52 3.28 -8.40
C ARG A 92 -1.10 2.40 -7.20
N GLY A 93 0.03 1.71 -7.29
CA GLY A 93 0.57 0.88 -6.20
C GLY A 93 0.95 1.72 -4.99
N LEU A 94 1.77 2.74 -5.19
CA LEU A 94 2.16 3.68 -4.14
C LEU A 94 0.96 4.45 -3.59
N PHE A 95 0.04 4.89 -4.45
CA PHE A 95 -1.21 5.55 -4.01
C PHE A 95 -1.97 4.69 -3.00
N LYS A 96 -2.19 3.40 -3.29
CA LYS A 96 -2.88 2.47 -2.39
C LYS A 96 -2.12 2.27 -1.07
N ILE A 97 -0.80 2.23 -1.09
CA ILE A 97 0.04 2.16 0.11
C ILE A 97 -0.18 3.41 0.98
N LEU A 98 -0.11 4.60 0.39
CA LEU A 98 -0.31 5.86 1.12
C LEU A 98 -1.70 5.95 1.76
N MET A 99 -2.75 5.58 1.02
CA MET A 99 -4.12 5.59 1.55
C MET A 99 -4.31 4.57 2.68
N GLN A 100 -3.66 3.41 2.59
CA GLN A 100 -3.73 2.39 3.64
C GLN A 100 -2.94 2.83 4.89
N ASP A 101 -1.75 3.41 4.73
CA ASP A 101 -0.97 3.96 5.85
C ASP A 101 -1.72 5.09 6.56
N TYR A 102 -2.46 5.93 5.83
CA TYR A 102 -3.39 6.88 6.45
C TYR A 102 -4.43 6.18 7.31
N LEU A 103 -5.13 5.19 6.76
CA LEU A 103 -6.23 4.51 7.45
C LEU A 103 -5.77 3.75 8.70
N ASP A 104 -4.54 3.24 8.70
CA ASP A 104 -4.00 2.41 9.78
C ASP A 104 -3.24 3.23 10.83
N ARG A 105 -2.53 4.29 10.42
CA ARG A 105 -1.61 5.03 11.31
C ARG A 105 -2.08 6.44 11.67
N LEU A 106 -2.72 7.15 10.74
CA LEU A 106 -3.03 8.57 10.90
C LEU A 106 -4.51 8.86 11.12
N TYR A 107 -5.42 7.99 10.68
CA TYR A 107 -6.87 8.15 10.88
C TYR A 107 -7.28 8.41 12.33
N PRO A 108 -6.71 7.72 13.35
CA PRO A 108 -7.07 8.00 14.74
C PRO A 108 -6.75 9.42 15.19
N LEU A 109 -5.72 10.05 14.60
CA LEU A 109 -5.29 11.42 14.91
C LEU A 109 -6.02 12.45 14.04
N VAL A 110 -6.26 12.10 12.77
CA VAL A 110 -6.88 12.97 11.77
C VAL A 110 -8.06 12.25 11.12
N PRO A 111 -9.21 12.11 11.82
CA PRO A 111 -10.38 11.39 11.31
C PRO A 111 -11.21 12.27 10.35
N ILE A 112 -10.59 12.73 9.26
CA ILE A 112 -11.17 13.65 8.28
C ILE A 112 -12.09 12.96 7.25
N VAL A 113 -12.18 11.63 7.26
CA VAL A 113 -13.05 10.87 6.34
C VAL A 113 -13.96 9.88 7.07
N HIS A 114 -15.03 9.48 6.40
CA HIS A 114 -15.86 8.36 6.86
C HIS A 114 -15.28 7.06 6.30
N ARG A 115 -14.64 6.24 7.17
CA ARG A 115 -13.83 5.09 6.73
C ARG A 115 -14.56 4.13 5.77
N PRO A 116 -15.81 3.70 6.02
CA PRO A 116 -16.50 2.78 5.12
C PRO A 116 -16.70 3.38 3.72
N SER A 117 -17.23 4.60 3.63
CA SER A 117 -17.43 5.30 2.36
C SER A 117 -16.12 5.60 1.65
N PHE A 118 -15.07 5.96 2.39
CA PHE A 118 -13.75 6.21 1.82
C PHE A 118 -13.13 4.94 1.23
N ARG A 119 -13.21 3.79 1.92
CA ARG A 119 -12.73 2.50 1.40
C ARG A 119 -13.53 2.04 0.18
N GLU A 120 -14.82 2.33 0.12
CA GLU A 120 -15.66 2.06 -1.05
C GLU A 120 -15.23 2.93 -2.24
N ALA A 121 -15.06 4.24 -2.02
CA ALA A 121 -14.61 5.18 -3.05
C ALA A 121 -13.23 4.80 -3.63
N LEU A 122 -12.30 4.37 -2.77
CA LEU A 122 -10.99 3.86 -3.21
C LEU A 122 -11.08 2.58 -4.04
N ARG A 123 -12.04 1.68 -3.72
CA ARG A 123 -12.25 0.44 -4.49
C ARG A 123 -12.86 0.70 -5.86
N LYS A 124 -13.61 1.78 -5.99
CA LYS A 124 -14.23 2.24 -7.24
C LYS A 124 -13.34 3.19 -8.04
N ASP A 125 -12.12 3.44 -7.58
CA ASP A 125 -11.19 4.42 -8.18
C ASP A 125 -11.87 5.78 -8.44
N GLN A 126 -12.71 6.23 -7.50
CA GLN A 126 -13.54 7.44 -7.63
C GLN A 126 -12.71 8.73 -7.78
N ASP A 127 -11.40 8.67 -7.50
CA ASP A 127 -10.46 9.77 -7.73
C ASP A 127 -10.28 10.16 -9.20
N CYS A 128 -10.70 9.29 -10.14
CA CYS A 128 -10.74 9.61 -11.56
C CYS A 128 -11.90 10.54 -11.94
N GLU A 129 -13.03 10.44 -11.23
CA GLU A 129 -14.29 11.10 -11.60
C GLU A 129 -14.61 12.29 -10.69
N ASP A 130 -14.34 12.17 -9.39
CA ASP A 130 -14.69 13.17 -8.38
C ASP A 130 -13.45 14.01 -8.01
N GLU A 131 -13.46 15.28 -8.44
CA GLU A 131 -12.39 16.24 -8.16
C GLU A 131 -12.21 16.52 -6.66
N GLY A 132 -13.30 16.55 -5.89
CA GLY A 132 -13.25 16.79 -4.45
C GLY A 132 -12.61 15.63 -3.70
N PHE A 133 -12.98 14.40 -4.06
CA PHE A 133 -12.37 13.18 -3.53
C PHE A 133 -10.90 13.08 -3.93
N TYR A 134 -10.57 13.38 -5.18
CA TYR A 134 -9.18 13.45 -5.65
C TYR A 134 -8.37 14.48 -4.85
N ALA A 135 -8.88 15.70 -4.63
CA ALA A 135 -8.22 16.71 -3.81
C ALA A 135 -7.97 16.23 -2.37
N VAL A 136 -8.95 15.54 -1.75
CA VAL A 136 -8.81 14.96 -0.41
C VAL A 136 -7.73 13.88 -0.39
N THR A 137 -7.68 12.99 -1.38
CA THR A 137 -6.65 11.96 -1.45
C THR A 137 -5.25 12.53 -1.66
N LEU A 138 -5.10 13.64 -2.41
CA LEU A 138 -3.84 14.39 -2.50
C LEU A 138 -3.43 14.97 -1.13
N GLY A 139 -4.36 15.56 -0.39
CA GLY A 139 -4.10 16.06 0.97
C GLY A 139 -3.70 14.95 1.94
N ILE A 140 -4.35 13.79 1.87
CA ILE A 140 -4.02 12.61 2.67
C ILE A 140 -2.63 12.09 2.32
N ALA A 141 -2.31 11.96 1.03
CA ALA A 141 -0.99 11.52 0.58
C ALA A 141 0.12 12.46 1.07
N ALA A 142 -0.10 13.78 0.98
CA ALA A 142 0.80 14.79 1.50
C ALA A 142 1.01 14.64 3.02
N LEU A 143 -0.08 14.49 3.79
CA LEU A 143 0.00 14.31 5.24
C LEU A 143 0.77 13.03 5.61
N VAL A 144 0.53 11.91 4.92
CA VAL A 144 1.22 10.64 5.15
C VAL A 144 2.72 10.79 4.92
N VAL A 145 3.13 11.34 3.77
CA VAL A 145 4.54 11.52 3.43
C VAL A 145 5.23 12.53 4.35
N ALA A 146 4.53 13.58 4.78
CA ALA A 146 5.07 14.55 5.72
C ALA A 146 5.29 13.94 7.11
N THR A 147 4.30 13.20 7.63
CA THR A 147 4.28 12.66 9.00
C THR A 147 5.15 11.41 9.15
N LEU A 148 5.07 10.46 8.21
CA LEU A 148 5.76 9.17 8.28
C LEU A 148 7.15 9.25 7.65
N ALA A 149 7.98 10.16 8.16
CA ALA A 149 9.29 10.45 7.58
C ALA A 149 10.21 9.21 7.48
N SER A 150 10.13 8.28 8.43
CA SER A 150 10.88 7.02 8.44
C SER A 150 10.55 6.09 7.28
N ASN A 151 9.34 6.19 6.71
CA ASN A 151 8.87 5.31 5.64
C ASN A 151 9.18 5.87 4.24
N PHE A 152 9.79 7.05 4.14
CA PHE A 152 10.00 7.73 2.86
C PHE A 152 10.89 6.93 1.89
N SER A 153 11.87 6.19 2.39
CA SER A 153 12.70 5.30 1.57
C SER A 153 11.87 4.20 0.88
N VAL A 154 10.87 3.66 1.59
CA VAL A 154 9.93 2.66 1.07
C VAL A 154 9.01 3.29 0.01
N TYR A 155 8.48 4.48 0.28
CA TYR A 155 7.66 5.18 -0.72
C TYR A 155 8.44 5.47 -2.00
N LYS A 156 9.71 5.87 -1.89
CA LYS A 156 10.59 6.12 -3.03
C LYS A 156 10.85 4.86 -3.87
N SER A 157 11.02 3.69 -3.26
CA SER A 157 11.20 2.44 -4.03
C SER A 157 9.95 2.04 -4.81
N HIS A 158 8.77 2.36 -4.28
CA HIS A 158 7.50 2.07 -4.94
C HIS A 158 7.08 3.11 -5.99
N ALA A 159 7.76 4.26 -6.08
CA ALA A 159 7.37 5.35 -6.97
C ALA A 159 7.80 5.18 -8.43
N GLN A 160 8.61 4.17 -8.77
CA GLN A 160 9.15 4.01 -10.13
C GLN A 160 8.03 3.97 -11.19
N PRO A 161 8.19 4.71 -12.33
CA PRO A 161 9.39 5.44 -12.76
C PRO A 161 9.53 6.86 -12.18
N LEU A 162 8.55 7.37 -11.42
CA LEU A 162 8.62 8.71 -10.85
C LEU A 162 9.70 8.79 -9.76
N GLN A 163 10.58 9.78 -9.90
CA GLN A 163 11.65 10.00 -8.95
C GLN A 163 11.19 10.95 -7.84
N LEU A 164 10.76 10.38 -6.70
CA LEU A 164 10.51 11.16 -5.49
C LEU A 164 11.85 11.65 -4.91
N SER A 165 12.22 12.90 -5.18
CA SER A 165 13.50 13.45 -4.71
C SER A 165 13.46 13.72 -3.20
N SER A 166 12.42 14.41 -2.72
CA SER A 166 12.28 14.75 -1.30
C SER A 166 10.81 14.74 -0.82
N ARG A 167 10.61 14.58 0.51
CA ARG A 167 9.29 14.70 1.15
C ARG A 167 8.65 16.05 0.87
N LYS A 168 9.45 17.12 0.94
CA LYS A 168 9.01 18.49 0.73
C LYS A 168 8.49 18.70 -0.70
N GLU A 169 9.26 18.25 -1.68
CA GLU A 169 8.85 18.34 -3.09
C GLU A 169 7.55 17.57 -3.37
N PHE A 170 7.40 16.37 -2.80
CA PHE A 170 6.16 15.60 -2.95
C PHE A 170 4.95 16.35 -2.40
N VAL A 171 5.04 16.87 -1.17
CA VAL A 171 3.97 17.64 -0.53
C VAL A 171 3.62 18.90 -1.32
N HIS A 172 4.62 19.64 -1.79
CA HIS A 172 4.40 20.81 -2.65
C HIS A 172 3.74 20.43 -3.99
N SER A 173 4.08 19.27 -4.55
CA SER A 173 3.50 18.79 -5.81
C SER A 173 2.04 18.38 -5.65
N CYS A 174 1.70 17.69 -4.55
CA CYS A 174 0.32 17.42 -4.15
C CYS A 174 -0.47 18.73 -3.98
N TYR A 175 0.11 19.71 -3.27
CA TYR A 175 -0.53 21.01 -3.05
C TYR A 175 -0.76 21.78 -4.36
N LYS A 176 0.25 21.83 -5.23
CA LYS A 176 0.16 22.48 -6.55
C LYS A 176 -0.99 21.89 -7.37
N LYS A 177 -1.12 20.56 -7.44
CA LYS A 177 -2.24 19.90 -8.13
C LYS A 177 -3.59 20.20 -7.48
N ALA A 178 -3.67 20.25 -6.14
CA ALA A 178 -4.90 20.62 -5.44
C ALA A 178 -5.34 22.08 -5.74
N VAL A 179 -4.39 23.01 -5.80
CA VAL A 179 -4.67 24.42 -6.12
C VAL A 179 -5.07 24.61 -7.58
N LEU A 180 -4.48 23.87 -8.51
CA LEU A 180 -4.83 23.95 -9.94
C LEU A 180 -6.29 23.55 -10.23
N MET A 181 -6.95 22.81 -9.33
CA MET A 181 -8.38 22.49 -9.43
C MET A 181 -9.29 23.63 -8.93
N ARG A 182 -8.74 24.70 -8.35
CA ARG A 182 -9.52 25.83 -7.86
C ARG A 182 -9.86 26.76 -9.03
N SER A 183 -11.07 26.64 -9.56
CA SER A 183 -11.63 27.58 -10.53
C SER A 183 -11.92 28.96 -9.90
N TRP A 184 -12.27 29.94 -10.74
CA TRP A 184 -12.71 31.27 -10.29
C TRP A 184 -13.95 31.21 -9.37
N SER A 185 -14.79 30.19 -9.52
CA SER A 185 -16.00 29.93 -8.71
C SER A 185 -15.74 28.99 -7.52
N TYR A 186 -14.49 28.64 -7.23
CA TYR A 186 -14.16 27.65 -6.19
C TYR A 186 -14.75 28.00 -4.83
N PHE A 187 -14.86 29.28 -4.48
CA PHE A 187 -15.39 29.70 -3.17
C PHE A 187 -16.90 29.93 -3.15
N ASP A 188 -17.60 29.83 -4.29
CA ASP A 188 -19.05 30.05 -4.37
C ASP A 188 -19.85 28.95 -3.65
N GLN A 189 -19.32 27.72 -3.66
CA GLN A 189 -19.92 26.58 -2.98
C GLN A 189 -18.92 25.93 -2.03
N LEU A 190 -19.12 26.11 -0.72
CA LEU A 190 -18.29 25.46 0.29
C LEU A 190 -18.86 24.10 0.69
N ASN A 191 -17.96 23.15 0.94
CA ASN A 191 -18.31 21.81 1.40
C ASN A 191 -17.22 21.25 2.31
N PHE A 192 -17.52 20.13 2.97
CA PHE A 192 -16.60 19.51 3.93
C PHE A 192 -15.28 19.05 3.28
N GLN A 193 -15.28 18.64 2.01
CA GLN A 193 -14.05 18.25 1.32
C GLN A 193 -13.09 19.44 1.16
N LYS A 194 -13.59 20.63 0.83
CA LYS A 194 -12.76 21.85 0.74
C LYS A 194 -12.11 22.18 2.08
N PHE A 195 -12.87 22.05 3.18
CA PHE A 195 -12.33 22.14 4.53
C PHE A 195 -11.22 21.09 4.78
N ALA A 196 -11.50 19.83 4.46
CA ALA A 196 -10.59 18.71 4.65
C ALA A 196 -9.25 18.93 3.91
N VAL A 197 -9.30 19.38 2.66
CA VAL A 197 -8.13 19.68 1.84
C VAL A 197 -7.26 20.74 2.50
N SER A 198 -7.83 21.89 2.89
CA SER A 198 -7.09 22.97 3.54
C SER A 198 -6.47 22.51 4.87
N TYR A 199 -7.23 21.76 5.68
CA TYR A 199 -6.74 21.20 6.94
C TYR A 199 -5.58 20.22 6.72
N LEU A 200 -5.73 19.27 5.80
CA LEU A 200 -4.72 18.25 5.51
C LEU A 200 -3.39 18.85 5.05
N PHE A 201 -3.44 19.85 4.16
CA PHE A 201 -2.23 20.54 3.73
C PHE A 201 -1.62 21.41 4.83
N SER A 202 -2.43 22.11 5.64
CA SER A 202 -1.93 22.82 6.82
C SER A 202 -1.15 21.89 7.75
N ALA A 203 -1.73 20.74 8.08
CA ALA A 203 -1.07 19.72 8.90
C ALA A 203 0.19 19.15 8.22
N ALA A 204 0.15 18.87 6.92
CA ALA A 204 1.33 18.37 6.19
C ALA A 204 2.50 19.37 6.23
N PHE A 205 2.25 20.66 5.97
CA PHE A 205 3.29 21.69 6.03
C PHE A 205 3.80 21.92 7.45
N LEU A 206 2.96 21.75 8.47
CA LEU A 206 3.40 21.78 9.86
C LEU A 206 4.42 20.67 10.15
N GLN A 207 4.15 19.44 9.69
CA GLN A 207 5.07 18.29 9.86
C GLN A 207 6.38 18.45 9.08
N LEU A 208 6.40 19.27 8.02
CA LEU A 208 7.63 19.63 7.30
C LEU A 208 8.41 20.77 7.98
N GLY A 209 7.84 21.44 8.97
CA GLY A 209 8.41 22.63 9.60
C GLY A 209 8.17 23.94 8.82
N ASP A 210 7.35 23.91 7.77
CA ASP A 210 7.02 25.09 6.95
C ASP A 210 5.90 25.91 7.61
N GLN A 211 6.25 26.59 8.71
CA GLN A 211 5.30 27.26 9.61
C GLN A 211 4.39 28.28 8.91
N ASN A 212 4.93 29.09 8.01
CA ASN A 212 4.14 30.12 7.31
C ASN A 212 3.09 29.49 6.37
N TRP A 213 3.46 28.43 5.65
CA TRP A 213 2.53 27.67 4.81
C TRP A 213 1.40 27.05 5.65
N SER A 214 1.78 26.40 6.75
CA SER A 214 0.83 25.81 7.69
C SER A 214 -0.19 26.83 8.21
N ARG A 215 0.28 28.01 8.66
CA ARG A 215 -0.57 29.08 9.20
C ARG A 215 -1.54 29.67 8.18
N MET A 216 -1.11 29.88 6.93
CA MET A 216 -2.02 30.41 5.91
C MET A 216 -3.13 29.42 5.58
N LEU A 217 -2.79 28.15 5.49
CA LEU A 217 -3.75 27.08 5.21
C LEU A 217 -4.65 26.76 6.40
N SER A 218 -4.17 26.94 7.63
CA SER A 218 -5.01 26.78 8.83
C SER A 218 -6.07 27.87 8.92
N VAL A 219 -5.74 29.12 8.56
CA VAL A 219 -6.71 30.21 8.48
C VAL A 219 -7.78 29.92 7.41
N GLU A 220 -7.38 29.41 6.24
CA GLU A 220 -8.33 28.99 5.21
C GLU A 220 -9.27 27.88 5.73
N ALA A 221 -8.72 26.83 6.36
CA ALA A 221 -9.50 25.75 6.95
C ALA A 221 -10.48 26.26 8.03
N MET A 222 -10.02 27.13 8.93
CA MET A 222 -10.84 27.78 9.95
C MET A 222 -11.98 28.57 9.32
N GLN A 223 -11.70 29.35 8.28
CA GLN A 223 -12.71 30.17 7.62
C GLN A 223 -13.76 29.30 6.92
N ILE A 224 -13.37 28.22 6.25
CA ILE A 224 -14.31 27.28 5.64
C ILE A 224 -15.17 26.61 6.74
N ALA A 225 -14.58 26.21 7.87
CA ALA A 225 -15.33 25.61 8.98
C ALA A 225 -16.37 26.57 9.59
N ARG A 226 -16.03 27.87 9.68
CA ARG A 226 -16.96 28.92 10.10
C ARG A 226 -18.11 29.10 9.12
N LEU A 227 -17.82 29.17 7.81
CA LEU A 227 -18.82 29.33 6.76
C LEU A 227 -19.73 28.09 6.60
N LEU A 228 -19.20 26.90 6.87
CA LEU A 228 -19.99 25.66 7.00
C LEU A 228 -20.77 25.56 8.32
N LYS A 229 -20.65 26.57 9.19
CA LYS A 229 -21.29 26.65 10.50
C LYS A 229 -21.06 25.39 11.34
N MET A 230 -19.86 24.82 11.28
CA MET A 230 -19.54 23.59 12.01
C MET A 230 -19.67 23.76 13.54
N HIS A 231 -19.61 25.00 14.04
CA HIS A 231 -19.79 25.34 15.44
C HIS A 231 -21.26 25.43 15.89
N LEU A 232 -22.23 25.41 14.98
CA LEU A 232 -23.66 25.52 15.29
C LEU A 232 -24.35 24.17 15.07
N ILE A 233 -24.66 23.47 16.18
CA ILE A 233 -25.32 22.15 16.13
C ILE A 233 -26.71 22.23 15.47
N THR A 234 -27.42 23.35 15.62
CA THR A 234 -28.72 23.60 14.98
C THR A 234 -28.64 23.57 13.46
N ASN A 235 -27.49 23.90 12.88
CA ASN A 235 -27.26 23.89 11.43
C ASN A 235 -27.05 22.48 10.85
N TYR A 236 -27.20 21.43 11.67
CA TYR A 236 -27.04 20.04 11.22
C TYR A 236 -28.38 19.38 10.85
N GLU A 237 -29.49 20.05 11.11
CA GLU A 237 -30.81 19.61 10.67
C GLU A 237 -30.83 19.46 9.13
N GLY A 238 -31.35 18.33 8.64
CA GLY A 238 -31.38 18.02 7.20
C GLY A 238 -30.09 17.45 6.61
N LEU A 239 -28.97 17.41 7.35
CA LEU A 239 -27.75 16.74 6.90
C LEU A 239 -27.86 15.22 7.03
N ASN A 240 -27.18 14.49 6.14
CA ASN A 240 -27.04 13.05 6.31
C ASN A 240 -26.11 12.73 7.49
N CYS A 241 -26.26 11.53 8.06
CA CYS A 241 -25.53 11.13 9.26
C CYS A 241 -24.00 11.15 9.08
N ILE A 242 -23.49 10.88 7.88
CA ILE A 242 -22.06 10.89 7.58
C ILE A 242 -21.51 12.32 7.66
N GLU A 243 -22.15 13.24 6.95
CA GLU A 243 -21.79 14.66 6.93
C GLU A 243 -21.86 15.27 8.33
N THR A 244 -22.90 14.95 9.09
CA THR A 244 -23.02 15.37 10.50
C THR A 244 -21.81 14.94 11.33
N GLN A 245 -21.41 13.67 11.23
CA GLN A 245 -20.26 13.16 11.99
C GLN A 245 -18.94 13.76 11.52
N LEU A 246 -18.79 13.99 10.21
CA LEU A 246 -17.63 14.64 9.64
C LEU A 246 -17.50 16.08 10.13
N ARG A 247 -18.56 16.88 10.13
CA ARG A 247 -18.55 18.26 10.65
C ARG A 247 -18.22 18.32 12.14
N LYS A 248 -18.77 17.40 12.95
CA LYS A 248 -18.39 17.28 14.38
C LYS A 248 -16.89 17.04 14.56
N LYS A 249 -16.33 16.09 13.81
CA LYS A 249 -14.89 15.79 13.85
C LYS A 249 -14.06 16.96 13.33
N GLY A 250 -14.47 17.58 12.23
CA GLY A 250 -13.83 18.74 11.64
C GLY A 250 -13.76 19.93 12.60
N PHE A 251 -14.85 20.20 13.32
CA PHE A 251 -14.88 21.22 14.37
C PHE A 251 -13.77 20.99 15.42
N TRP A 252 -13.63 19.77 15.93
CA TRP A 252 -12.58 19.46 16.91
C TRP A 252 -11.16 19.52 16.32
N LEU A 253 -10.98 19.10 15.06
CA LEU A 253 -9.71 19.18 14.36
C LEU A 253 -9.20 20.62 14.25
N VAL A 254 -10.10 21.58 14.04
CA VAL A 254 -9.74 23.01 13.99
C VAL A 254 -9.13 23.48 15.31
N PHE A 255 -9.56 22.97 16.47
CA PHE A 255 -8.95 23.36 17.76
C PHE A 255 -7.54 22.81 17.95
N TYR A 256 -7.26 21.59 17.47
CA TYR A 256 -5.93 20.97 17.63
C TYR A 256 -4.81 21.71 16.91
N ILE A 257 -5.10 22.57 15.93
CA ILE A 257 -4.07 23.39 15.26
C ILE A 257 -3.61 24.57 16.15
N TYR A 258 -4.39 24.97 17.16
CA TYR A 258 -4.15 26.18 17.97
C TYR A 258 -3.69 25.90 19.40
N VAL A 259 -3.51 24.62 19.77
CA VAL A 259 -2.98 24.19 21.08
C VAL A 259 -1.53 23.76 20.90
#